data_AF-A0AAU8BN20-F1
#
_entry.id   AF-A0AAU8BN20-F1
#
_cell.length_a   1.000
_cell.length_b   1.000
_cell.length_c   1.000
_cell.angle_alpha   90.00
_cell.angle_beta   90.00
_cell.angle_gamma   90.00
#
_symmetry.space_group_name_H-M   'P 1'
#
loop_
_entity.id
_entity.type
_entity.pdbx_description
1 polymer ?
#
loop_
_entity_poly.entity_id
_entity_poly.type
_entity_poly.pdbx_seq_one_letter_code
_entity_poly.pdbx_strand_id
1 'polypeptide(L)'
;MLRKNPTGHMPVVSENAFVDPTAIICGKVVIEDNVFIGFNSVVFDTVIGKGCVIRHNCVIDGLDLPNDFHVPPMTNIGADFDLNSISKVPPKYSAFSESVVSANHTLVQGYRRIANEL
;
A
#
# COMPACT_ATOMS: atom_id res chain seq x y z
N MET A 1 -3.71 2.58 -9.78
CA MET A 1 -3.00 2.97 -11.03
C MET A 1 -1.49 3.11 -10.78
N LEU A 2 -0.66 2.32 -11.47
CA LEU A 2 0.81 2.42 -11.40
C LEU A 2 1.32 3.29 -12.56
N ARG A 3 2.22 4.24 -12.29
CA ARG A 3 2.76 5.17 -13.30
C ARG A 3 4.27 5.29 -13.23
N LYS A 4 4.90 5.34 -14.39
CA LYS A 4 6.31 5.68 -14.55
C LYS A 4 6.50 7.20 -14.32
N ASN A 5 7.53 7.60 -13.58
CA ASN A 5 7.86 9.03 -13.43
C ASN A 5 8.74 9.55 -14.60
N PRO A 6 8.95 10.87 -14.73
CA PRO A 6 9.77 11.45 -15.80
C PRO A 6 11.23 10.98 -15.82
N THR A 7 11.78 10.56 -14.68
CA THR A 7 13.16 10.03 -14.57
C THR A 7 13.26 8.56 -14.98
N GLY A 8 12.12 7.91 -15.26
CA GLY A 8 12.05 6.58 -15.81
C GLY A 8 11.83 5.45 -14.80
N HIS A 9 11.64 5.77 -13.53
CA HIS A 9 11.35 4.78 -12.50
C HIS A 9 9.90 4.32 -12.57
N MET A 10 9.71 3.00 -12.47
CA MET A 10 8.42 2.34 -12.42
C MET A 10 8.23 1.73 -11.03
N PRO A 11 7.03 1.85 -10.42
CA PRO A 11 6.74 1.19 -9.17
C PRO A 11 6.89 -0.33 -9.26
N VAL A 12 7.46 -0.92 -8.21
CA VAL A 12 7.54 -2.37 -8.01
C VAL A 12 6.59 -2.72 -6.87
N VAL A 13 5.63 -3.60 -7.14
CA VAL A 13 4.57 -3.97 -6.19
C VAL A 13 4.59 -5.48 -6.02
N SER A 14 4.63 -5.94 -4.77
CA SER A 14 4.49 -7.36 -4.45
C SER A 14 3.15 -7.91 -4.94
N GLU A 15 3.14 -9.16 -5.42
CA GLU A 15 1.90 -9.87 -5.75
C GLU A 15 1.00 -10.16 -4.53
N ASN A 16 1.57 -10.07 -3.32
CA ASN A 16 0.87 -10.25 -2.05
C ASN A 16 0.35 -8.93 -1.46
N ALA A 17 0.59 -7.80 -2.13
CA ALA A 17 0.05 -6.51 -1.73
C ALA A 17 -1.31 -6.27 -2.38
N PHE A 18 -2.14 -5.45 -1.73
CA PHE A 18 -3.36 -4.92 -2.31
C PHE A 18 -3.23 -3.40 -2.51
N VAL A 19 -3.42 -2.97 -3.74
CA VAL A 19 -3.49 -1.55 -4.11
C VAL A 19 -4.87 -1.27 -4.66
N ASP A 20 -5.62 -0.40 -3.99
CA ASP A 20 -6.94 -0.01 -4.47
C ASP A 20 -6.86 0.57 -5.90
N PRO A 21 -7.82 0.25 -6.81
CA PRO A 21 -7.78 0.72 -8.18
C PRO A 21 -7.64 2.24 -8.34
N THR A 22 -8.19 3.01 -7.39
CA THR A 22 -8.17 4.48 -7.37
C THR A 22 -6.90 5.08 -6.79
N ALA A 23 -6.06 4.28 -6.11
CA ALA A 23 -4.78 4.76 -5.60
C ALA A 23 -3.80 5.06 -6.76
N ILE A 24 -2.93 6.04 -6.58
CA ILE A 24 -1.90 6.43 -7.55
C ILE A 24 -0.54 6.09 -6.96
N ILE A 25 0.19 5.19 -7.62
CA ILE A 25 1.57 4.85 -7.25
C ILE A 25 2.47 5.32 -8.39
N CYS A 26 3.43 6.19 -8.10
CA CYS A 26 4.24 6.82 -9.13
C CYS A 26 5.70 6.98 -8.70
N GLY A 27 6.62 6.76 -9.64
CA GLY A 27 8.05 6.95 -9.39
C GLY A 27 8.76 5.74 -8.80
N LYS A 28 9.85 6.00 -8.07
CA LYS A 28 10.70 4.97 -7.46
C LYS A 28 10.03 4.48 -6.17
N VAL A 29 8.92 3.77 -6.34
CA VAL A 29 8.15 3.18 -5.24
C VAL A 29 8.37 1.67 -5.18
N VAL A 30 8.58 1.16 -3.98
CA VAL A 30 8.58 -0.28 -3.69
C VAL A 30 7.49 -0.57 -2.66
N ILE A 31 6.58 -1.48 -3.00
CA ILE A 31 5.53 -1.96 -2.09
C ILE A 31 5.80 -3.42 -1.77
N GLU A 32 6.10 -3.70 -0.49
CA GLU A 32 6.40 -5.05 -0.01
C GLU A 32 5.15 -5.92 0.21
N ASP A 33 5.35 -7.15 0.70
CA ASP A 33 4.29 -8.13 0.94
C ASP A 33 3.25 -7.65 1.96
N ASN A 34 2.02 -8.12 1.79
CA ASN A 34 0.91 -7.89 2.73
C ASN A 34 0.60 -6.41 3.01
N VAL A 35 1.03 -5.50 2.12
CA VAL A 35 0.70 -4.09 2.21
C VAL A 35 -0.72 -3.86 1.70
N PHE A 36 -1.47 -2.99 2.39
CA PHE A 36 -2.76 -2.47 1.94
C PHE A 36 -2.65 -0.98 1.62
N ILE A 37 -2.99 -0.58 0.39
CA ILE A 37 -3.14 0.83 -0.01
C ILE A 37 -4.61 1.13 -0.26
N GLY A 38 -5.18 2.01 0.58
CA GLY A 38 -6.56 2.43 0.50
C GLY A 38 -6.87 3.39 -0.65
N PHE A 39 -8.15 3.46 -1.00
CA PHE A 39 -8.68 4.28 -2.09
C PHE A 39 -8.23 5.74 -2.04
N ASN A 40 -8.03 6.30 -3.23
CA ASN A 40 -7.64 7.70 -3.48
C ASN A 40 -6.35 8.15 -2.75
N SER A 41 -5.47 7.21 -2.39
CA SER A 41 -4.16 7.53 -1.80
C SER A 41 -3.11 7.71 -2.90
N VAL A 42 -2.12 8.56 -2.64
CA VAL A 42 -0.98 8.81 -3.52
C VAL A 42 0.30 8.39 -2.82
N VAL A 43 1.13 7.59 -3.51
CA VAL A 43 2.42 7.13 -3.02
C VAL A 43 3.49 7.48 -4.07
N PHE A 44 4.51 8.22 -3.66
CA PHE A 44 5.55 8.75 -4.54
C PHE A 44 6.94 8.63 -3.92
N ASP A 45 7.90 8.12 -4.70
CA ASP A 45 9.33 8.01 -4.36
C ASP A 45 9.63 7.52 -2.92
N THR A 46 9.03 6.39 -2.53
CA THR A 46 9.14 5.82 -1.17
C THR A 46 9.10 4.28 -1.18
N VAL A 47 9.71 3.66 -0.18
CA VAL A 47 9.54 2.24 0.16
C VAL A 47 8.46 2.07 1.23
N ILE A 48 7.45 1.25 0.94
CA ILE A 48 6.42 0.86 1.89
C ILE A 48 6.74 -0.54 2.43
N GLY A 49 7.16 -0.61 3.69
CA GLY A 49 7.53 -1.84 4.36
C GLY A 49 6.39 -2.86 4.48
N LYS A 50 6.76 -4.12 4.64
CA LYS A 50 5.85 -5.27 4.76
C LYS A 50 4.75 -5.04 5.80
N GLY A 51 3.53 -5.46 5.49
CA GLY A 51 2.40 -5.39 6.42
C GLY A 51 1.86 -3.98 6.68
N CYS A 52 2.39 -2.95 6.00
CA CYS A 52 1.87 -1.60 6.13
C CYS A 52 0.40 -1.50 5.74
N VAL A 53 -0.33 -0.65 6.45
CA VAL A 53 -1.71 -0.30 6.14
C VAL A 53 -1.78 1.20 5.91
N ILE A 54 -1.98 1.58 4.66
CA ILE A 54 -2.21 2.96 4.26
C ILE A 54 -3.70 3.15 4.04
N ARG A 55 -4.34 3.94 4.89
CA ARG A 55 -5.77 4.21 4.78
C ARG A 55 -6.06 5.18 3.64
N HIS A 56 -7.33 5.40 3.36
CA HIS A 56 -7.78 6.21 2.23
C HIS A 56 -7.34 7.68 2.31
N ASN A 57 -7.25 8.31 1.15
CA ASN A 57 -6.92 9.73 0.97
C ASN A 57 -5.55 10.13 1.56
N CYS A 58 -4.61 9.20 1.71
CA CYS A 58 -3.27 9.54 2.20
C CYS A 58 -2.37 10.06 1.07
N VAL A 59 -1.39 10.87 1.43
CA VAL A 59 -0.28 11.24 0.54
C VAL A 59 1.01 10.85 1.24
N ILE A 60 1.85 10.05 0.58
CA ILE A 60 3.14 9.62 1.09
C ILE A 60 4.17 9.92 0.01
N ASP A 61 5.11 10.78 0.33
CA ASP A 61 6.05 11.36 -0.63
C ASP A 61 7.45 11.47 0.01
N GLY A 62 8.39 10.67 -0.48
CA GLY A 62 9.80 10.83 -0.15
C GLY A 62 10.22 10.36 1.25
N LEU A 63 9.39 9.60 1.97
CA LEU A 63 9.75 9.00 3.26
C LEU A 63 9.38 7.52 3.30
N ASP A 64 10.37 6.66 3.55
CA ASP A 64 10.17 5.22 3.70
C ASP A 64 9.38 4.89 4.97
N LEU A 65 8.40 3.99 4.84
CA LEU A 65 7.62 3.52 5.98
C LEU A 65 8.20 2.19 6.53
N PRO A 66 8.35 2.06 7.86
CA PRO A 66 8.79 0.82 8.46
C PRO A 66 7.71 -0.27 8.36
N ASN A 67 8.09 -1.52 8.57
CA ASN A 67 7.16 -2.65 8.56
C ASN A 67 6.03 -2.47 9.59
N ASP A 68 4.88 -3.06 9.28
CA ASP A 68 3.67 -3.10 10.10
C ASP A 68 3.17 -1.71 10.54
N PHE A 69 3.51 -0.67 9.77
CA PHE A 69 3.12 0.70 10.06
C PHE A 69 1.70 0.99 9.55
N HIS A 70 0.90 1.68 10.35
CA HIS A 70 -0.47 2.02 9.99
C HIS A 70 -0.64 3.54 9.86
N VAL A 71 -0.91 4.00 8.65
CA VAL A 71 -1.16 5.40 8.32
C VAL A 71 -2.67 5.70 8.44
N PRO A 72 -3.10 6.62 9.34
CA PRO A 72 -4.50 7.00 9.47
C PRO A 72 -5.05 7.64 8.18
N PRO A 73 -6.38 7.65 7.97
CA PRO A 73 -6.97 8.29 6.79
C PRO A 73 -6.60 9.78 6.70
N MET A 74 -6.48 10.29 5.47
CA MET A 74 -6.18 11.71 5.20
C MET A 74 -4.85 12.20 5.76
N THR A 75 -3.90 11.31 6.04
CA THR A 75 -2.57 11.69 6.53
C THR A 75 -1.65 12.06 5.37
N ASN A 76 -0.87 13.13 5.54
CA ASN A 76 0.19 13.53 4.62
C ASN A 76 1.55 13.28 5.27
N ILE A 77 2.37 12.45 4.65
CA ILE A 77 3.71 12.07 5.07
C ILE A 77 4.69 12.54 3.99
N GLY A 78 5.46 13.58 4.30
CA GLY A 78 6.57 14.05 3.47
C GLY A 78 7.93 13.60 4.05
N ALA A 79 9.01 13.93 3.35
CA ALA A 79 10.39 13.61 3.75
C ALA A 79 10.75 13.98 5.20
N ASP A 80 10.22 15.11 5.70
CA ASP A 80 10.52 15.62 7.05
C ASP A 80 9.47 15.23 8.11
N PHE A 81 8.53 14.34 7.78
CA PHE A 81 7.45 13.97 8.68
C PHE A 81 7.94 13.09 9.84
N ASP A 82 7.62 13.45 11.08
CA ASP A 82 7.90 12.61 12.25
C ASP A 82 6.87 11.48 12.37
N LEU A 83 7.26 10.26 11.95
CA LEU A 83 6.44 9.06 12.06
C LEU A 83 6.02 8.73 13.49
N ASN A 84 6.77 9.17 14.51
CA ASN A 84 6.40 8.93 15.91
C ASN A 84 5.20 9.76 16.36
N SER A 85 4.83 10.81 15.61
CA SER A 85 3.64 11.61 15.87
C SER A 85 2.34 10.87 15.55
N ILE A 86 2.40 9.78 14.76
CA ILE A 86 1.25 8.96 14.45
C ILE A 86 0.95 8.02 15.62
N SER A 87 -0.22 8.22 16.23
CA SER A 87 -0.74 7.33 17.27
C SER A 87 -0.80 5.89 16.77
N LYS A 88 -0.15 4.98 17.50
CA LYS A 88 -0.23 3.55 17.23
C LYS A 88 -1.69 3.10 17.23
N VAL A 89 -2.08 2.45 16.15
CA VAL A 89 -3.47 2.14 15.90
C VAL A 89 -3.90 0.91 16.72
N PRO A 90 -5.09 0.93 17.33
CA PRO A 90 -5.60 -0.23 18.06
C PRO A 90 -5.73 -1.46 17.13
N PRO A 91 -5.51 -2.70 17.64
CA PRO A 91 -5.50 -3.94 16.85
C PRO A 91 -6.75 -4.18 15.98
N LYS A 92 -7.89 -3.56 16.29
CA LYS A 92 -9.12 -3.70 15.51
C LYS A 92 -9.01 -3.17 14.08
N TYR A 93 -8.14 -2.19 13.81
CA TYR A 93 -8.01 -1.60 12.47
C TYR A 93 -7.00 -2.33 11.59
N SER A 94 -6.01 -3.01 12.18
CA SER A 94 -5.13 -3.93 11.44
C SER A 94 -5.93 -5.14 10.97
N ALA A 95 -6.78 -5.72 11.83
CA ALA A 95 -7.62 -6.87 11.50
C ALA A 95 -8.53 -6.65 10.28
N PHE A 96 -9.14 -5.46 10.14
CA PHE A 96 -9.94 -5.16 8.95
C PHE A 96 -9.09 -5.16 7.68
N SER A 97 -7.90 -4.58 7.73
CA SER A 97 -7.02 -4.44 6.57
C SER A 97 -6.43 -5.80 6.16
N GLU A 98 -6.03 -6.61 7.15
CA GLU A 98 -5.65 -8.01 6.96
C GLU A 98 -6.77 -8.82 6.29
N SER A 99 -8.02 -8.61 6.68
CA SER A 99 -9.16 -9.30 6.08
C SER A 99 -9.32 -8.98 4.58
N VAL A 100 -9.04 -7.75 4.16
CA VAL A 100 -9.14 -7.33 2.76
C VAL A 100 -7.99 -7.90 1.93
N VAL A 101 -6.77 -7.90 2.46
CA VAL A 101 -5.62 -8.53 1.80
C VAL A 101 -5.86 -10.03 1.63
N SER A 102 -6.33 -10.71 2.67
CA SER A 102 -6.67 -12.14 2.66
C SER A 102 -7.78 -12.49 1.66
N ALA A 103 -8.85 -11.67 1.65
CA ALA A 103 -9.95 -11.84 0.69
C ALA A 103 -9.45 -11.68 -0.75
N ASN A 104 -8.62 -10.67 -1.04
CA ASN A 104 -8.05 -10.50 -2.38
C ASN A 104 -7.16 -11.66 -2.79
N HIS A 105 -6.27 -12.11 -1.91
CA HIS A 105 -5.41 -13.26 -2.21
C HIS A 105 -6.24 -14.51 -2.54
N THR A 106 -7.31 -14.75 -1.78
CA THR A 106 -8.26 -15.85 -2.05
C THR A 106 -8.93 -15.70 -3.42
N LEU A 107 -9.38 -14.50 -3.77
CA LEU A 107 -10.03 -14.23 -5.06
C LEU A 107 -9.06 -14.41 -6.23
N VAL A 108 -7.87 -13.83 -6.15
CA VAL A 108 -6.83 -13.95 -7.19
C VAL A 108 -6.45 -15.41 -7.41
N GLN A 109 -6.27 -16.18 -6.33
CA GLN A 109 -6.01 -17.62 -6.42
C GLN A 109 -7.18 -18.37 -7.07
N GLY A 110 -8.43 -18.04 -6.71
CA GLY A 110 -9.62 -18.60 -7.33
C GLY A 110 -9.67 -18.34 -8.83
N TYR A 111 -9.42 -17.09 -9.27
CA TYR A 111 -9.37 -16.74 -10.68
C TYR A 111 -8.23 -17.45 -11.43
N ARG A 112 -7.03 -17.57 -10.83
CA ARG A 112 -5.92 -18.32 -11.41
C ARG A 112 -6.27 -19.80 -11.61
N ARG A 113 -7.01 -20.42 -10.68
CA ARG A 113 -7.47 -21.82 -10.84
C ARG A 113 -8.43 -21.97 -12.00
N ILE A 114 -9.47 -21.12 -12.07
CA ILE A 114 -10.45 -21.15 -13.16
C ILE A 114 -9.77 -20.93 -14.53
N ALA A 115 -8.83 -19.99 -14.60
CA ALA A 115 -8.10 -19.69 -15.84
C ALA A 115 -7.16 -20.83 -16.30
N ASN A 116 -6.66 -21.65 -15.37
CA ASN A 116 -5.80 -22.81 -15.68
C ASN A 116 -6.61 -24.10 -15.94
N GLU A 117 -7.92 -24.09 -15.71
CA GLU A 117 -8.84 -25.20 -15.99
C GLU A 117 -9.50 -25.08 -17.39
N LEU A 118 -9.21 -23.99 -18.12
CA LEU A 118 -9.66 -23.70 -19.50
C LEU A 118 -8.49 -23.80 -20.49
#